data_AF-A0A954J4T2-F1
#
_entry.id   AF-A0A954J4T2-F1
#
_cell.length_a   1.000
_cell.length_b   1.000
_cell.length_c   1.000
_cell.angle_alpha   90.00
_cell.angle_beta   90.00
_cell.angle_gamma   90.00
#
_symmetry.space_group_name_H-M   'P 1'
#
loop_
_entity.id
_entity.type
_entity.pdbx_description
1 polymer ?
#
loop_
_entity_poly.entity_id
_entity_poly.type
_entity_poly.pdbx_seq_one_letter_code
_entity_poly.pdbx_strand_id
1 'polypeptide(L)'
;GPQQVVRHGTTSYTPPERSPPVRMIHYFAILTGLATILLLLATVAGLAGSQNHLYLGLSAAITAGATHSLVILFSIIAGRVLREAIRARNLSDELLTDLNQFFAKKAAYPAALVAVLITATAAVLGFGNRAFGLPPEVHMIAGLVALAVNLWAFSVEGRALLANQGVLDRAAAQLDALDRAAQDAGEAEDLVEPEPVNTKRIGWTLTIGAWLPYLYQVLILWKGDFSRVSIHPWLEGSLLGIWLLWLASRESQRARTAE
;
A
#
# COMPACT_ATOMS: atom_id res chain seq x y z
N GLY A 1 13.13 13.30 -62.45
CA GLY A 1 13.69 14.24 -61.44
C GLY A 1 14.36 13.44 -60.35
N PRO A 2 15.52 13.87 -59.82
CA PRO A 2 16.24 13.13 -58.80
C PRO A 2 15.44 13.11 -57.48
N GLN A 3 15.26 11.92 -56.90
CA GLN A 3 14.64 11.75 -55.59
C GLN A 3 15.56 12.35 -54.52
N GLN A 4 15.07 13.41 -53.85
CA GLN A 4 15.72 13.94 -52.65
C GLN A 4 15.57 12.91 -51.53
N VAL A 5 16.67 12.22 -51.22
CA VAL A 5 16.80 11.41 -50.01
C VAL A 5 16.87 12.38 -48.83
N VAL A 6 15.74 12.57 -48.14
CA VAL A 6 15.67 13.32 -46.89
C VAL A 6 16.42 12.51 -45.84
N ARG A 7 17.69 12.83 -45.59
CA ARG A 7 18.44 12.32 -44.44
C ARG A 7 17.84 12.96 -43.19
N HIS A 8 16.96 12.24 -42.50
CA HIS A 8 16.59 12.57 -41.14
C HIS A 8 17.85 12.56 -40.28
N GLY A 9 18.25 13.74 -39.78
CA GLY A 9 19.40 13.88 -38.91
C GLY A 9 19.22 13.01 -37.67
N THR A 10 20.17 12.11 -37.44
CA THR A 10 20.26 11.31 -36.22
C THR A 10 20.59 12.23 -35.05
N THR A 11 19.60 12.90 -34.48
CA THR A 11 19.72 13.50 -33.16
C THR A 11 19.96 12.37 -32.18
N SER A 12 21.16 12.28 -31.62
CA SER A 12 21.51 11.31 -30.60
C SER A 12 20.59 11.53 -29.40
N TYR A 13 19.57 10.68 -29.26
CA TYR A 13 18.72 10.66 -28.08
C TYR A 13 19.54 10.12 -26.92
N THR A 14 19.94 10.99 -25.99
CA THR A 14 20.42 10.56 -24.68
C THR A 14 19.20 10.30 -23.80
N PRO A 15 18.94 9.06 -23.39
CA PRO A 15 17.82 8.76 -22.52
C PRO A 15 17.97 9.52 -21.20
N PRO A 16 16.87 10.03 -20.63
CA PRO A 16 16.91 10.73 -19.35
C PRO A 16 17.44 9.80 -18.26
N GLU A 17 18.31 10.35 -17.40
CA GLU A 17 18.83 9.64 -16.24
C GLU A 17 17.65 9.28 -15.31
N ARG A 18 17.32 7.98 -15.22
CA ARG A 18 16.20 7.52 -14.38
C ARG A 18 16.60 7.72 -12.91
N SER A 19 15.86 8.57 -12.20
CA SER A 19 15.98 8.69 -10.73
C SER A 19 15.88 7.31 -10.08
N PRO A 20 16.69 7.01 -9.04
CA PRO A 20 16.64 5.71 -8.38
C PRO A 20 15.21 5.48 -7.84
N PRO A 21 14.59 4.32 -8.13
CA PRO A 21 13.22 4.07 -7.74
C PRO A 21 13.10 4.09 -6.22
N VAL A 22 12.13 4.86 -5.69
CA VAL A 22 11.85 4.87 -4.25
C VAL A 22 11.35 3.48 -3.85
N ARG A 23 12.16 2.77 -3.08
CA ARG A 23 11.90 1.38 -2.69
C ARG A 23 10.89 1.33 -1.54
N MET A 24 9.95 0.39 -1.61
CA MET A 24 8.92 0.14 -0.58
C MET A 24 9.49 0.02 0.85
N ILE A 25 10.70 -0.52 0.97
CA ILE A 25 11.40 -0.72 2.24
C ILE A 25 11.59 0.59 3.03
N HIS A 26 11.72 1.74 2.36
CA HIS A 26 11.88 3.04 3.04
C HIS A 26 10.59 3.44 3.77
N TYR A 27 9.43 3.32 3.11
CA TYR A 27 8.14 3.61 3.73
C TYR A 27 7.88 2.66 4.90
N PHE A 28 8.18 1.38 4.72
CA PHE A 28 8.06 0.39 5.78
C PHE A 28 8.97 0.71 6.97
N ALA A 29 10.23 1.06 6.73
CA ALA A 29 11.19 1.39 7.79
C ALA A 29 10.75 2.63 8.60
N ILE A 30 10.29 3.68 7.92
CA ILE A 30 9.79 4.91 8.56
C ILE A 30 8.57 4.57 9.45
N LEU A 31 7.58 3.86 8.91
CA LEU A 31 6.37 3.53 9.64
C LEU A 31 6.63 2.56 10.80
N THR A 32 7.48 1.56 10.59
CA THR A 32 7.91 0.61 11.64
C THR A 32 8.66 1.33 12.76
N GLY A 33 9.56 2.26 12.41
CA GLY A 33 10.28 3.08 13.39
C GLY A 33 9.33 3.93 14.23
N LEU A 34 8.39 4.60 13.57
CA LEU A 34 7.36 5.40 14.24
C LEU A 34 6.45 4.53 15.13
N ALA A 35 5.96 3.40 14.62
CA ALA A 35 5.11 2.46 15.37
C ALA A 35 5.85 1.92 16.61
N THR A 36 7.13 1.56 16.45
CA THR A 36 7.97 1.06 17.55
C THR A 36 8.13 2.12 18.64
N ILE A 37 8.46 3.36 18.28
CA ILE A 37 8.59 4.47 19.23
C ILE A 37 7.26 4.68 19.98
N LEU A 38 6.13 4.72 19.26
CA LEU A 38 4.83 4.92 19.87
C LEU A 38 4.43 3.78 20.82
N LEU A 39 4.69 2.52 20.45
CA LEU A 39 4.44 1.36 21.32
C LEU A 39 5.28 1.41 22.60
N LEU A 40 6.56 1.79 22.50
CA LEU A 40 7.45 1.95 23.65
C LEU A 40 7.00 3.08 24.56
N LEU A 41 6.68 4.25 23.99
CA LEU A 41 6.16 5.40 24.75
C LEU A 41 4.83 5.06 25.44
N ALA A 42 3.91 4.38 24.75
CA ALA A 42 2.65 3.92 25.32
C ALA A 42 2.88 2.96 26.49
N THR A 43 3.83 2.04 26.36
CA THR A 43 4.21 1.08 27.41
C THR A 43 4.78 1.79 28.63
N VAL A 44 5.76 2.68 28.44
CA VAL A 44 6.36 3.47 29.54
C VAL A 44 5.30 4.34 30.23
N ALA A 45 4.46 5.03 29.46
CA ALA A 45 3.36 5.83 30.01
C ALA A 45 2.36 4.98 30.81
N GLY A 46 2.07 3.76 30.35
CA GLY A 46 1.19 2.81 31.05
C GLY A 46 1.78 2.36 32.39
N LEU A 47 3.06 1.98 32.41
CA LEU A 47 3.77 1.58 33.62
C LEU A 47 3.89 2.73 34.64
N ALA A 48 4.02 3.97 34.15
CA ALA A 48 4.08 5.17 34.97
C ALA A 48 2.69 5.68 35.44
N GLY A 49 1.59 5.05 35.01
CA GLY A 49 0.23 5.51 35.33
C GLY A 49 -0.13 6.87 34.71
N SER A 50 0.52 7.25 33.60
CA SER A 50 0.34 8.54 32.96
C SER A 50 -1.02 8.63 32.22
N GLN A 51 -1.67 9.79 32.31
CA GLN A 51 -2.90 10.09 31.54
C GLN A 51 -2.65 10.09 30.02
N ASN A 52 -1.40 10.29 29.58
CA ASN A 52 -1.03 10.25 28.17
C ASN A 52 -1.03 8.84 27.59
N HIS A 53 -1.10 7.78 28.42
CA HIS A 53 -1.12 6.38 27.98
C HIS A 53 -2.23 6.12 26.96
N LEU A 54 -3.42 6.70 27.14
CA LEU A 54 -4.55 6.50 26.23
C LEU A 54 -4.24 7.02 24.81
N TYR A 55 -3.75 8.25 24.70
CA TYR A 55 -3.45 8.86 23.41
C TYR A 55 -2.29 8.15 22.72
N LEU A 56 -1.22 7.86 23.46
CA LEU A 56 -0.05 7.14 22.94
C LEU A 56 -0.42 5.72 22.50
N GLY A 57 -1.22 4.99 23.29
CA GLY A 57 -1.68 3.65 22.97
C GLY A 57 -2.56 3.62 21.73
N LEU A 58 -3.47 4.57 21.57
CA LEU A 58 -4.30 4.69 20.37
C LEU A 58 -3.46 5.02 19.14
N SER A 59 -2.56 6.00 19.22
CA SER A 59 -1.65 6.33 18.13
C SER A 59 -0.78 5.13 17.75
N ALA A 60 -0.22 4.42 18.73
CA ALA A 60 0.56 3.21 18.50
C ALA A 60 -0.24 2.13 17.77
N ALA A 61 -1.47 1.85 18.21
CA ALA A 61 -2.34 0.85 17.59
C ALA A 61 -2.70 1.20 16.15
N ILE A 62 -3.04 2.47 15.87
CA ILE A 62 -3.34 2.94 14.51
C ILE A 62 -2.10 2.82 13.61
N THR A 63 -0.95 3.31 14.05
CA THR A 63 0.28 3.29 13.25
C THR A 63 0.77 1.86 13.01
N ALA A 64 0.73 0.98 14.02
CA ALA A 64 1.06 -0.44 13.86
C ALA A 64 0.11 -1.14 12.89
N GLY A 65 -1.21 -0.95 13.05
CA GLY A 65 -2.20 -1.50 12.13
C GLY A 65 -2.03 -1.01 10.68
N ALA A 66 -1.72 0.27 10.50
CA ALA A 66 -1.42 0.84 9.19
C ALA A 66 -0.14 0.25 8.58
N THR A 67 0.90 0.05 9.39
CA THR A 67 2.17 -0.57 8.97
C THR A 67 1.94 -1.98 8.46
N HIS A 68 1.25 -2.83 9.23
CA HIS A 68 0.90 -4.20 8.83
C HIS A 68 0.02 -4.23 7.56
N SER A 69 -1.00 -3.38 7.50
CA SER A 69 -1.89 -3.29 6.34
C SER A 69 -1.15 -2.90 5.07
N LEU A 70 -0.20 -1.99 5.17
CA LEU A 70 0.63 -1.54 4.06
C LEU A 70 1.46 -2.69 3.46
N VAL A 71 2.09 -3.53 4.30
CA VAL A 71 2.87 -4.70 3.84
C VAL A 71 1.99 -5.70 3.11
N ILE A 72 0.80 -5.98 3.65
CA ILE A 72 -0.16 -6.90 3.04
C ILE A 72 -0.62 -6.37 1.69
N LEU A 73 -1.04 -5.10 1.63
CA LEU A 73 -1.52 -4.47 0.41
C LEU A 73 -0.43 -4.45 -0.68
N PHE A 74 0.78 -4.03 -0.31
CA PHE A 74 1.92 -4.03 -1.22
C PHE A 74 2.18 -5.43 -1.78
N SER A 75 2.19 -6.46 -0.93
CA SER A 75 2.43 -7.84 -1.35
C SER A 75 1.35 -8.32 -2.33
N ILE A 76 0.07 -8.02 -2.07
CA ILE A 76 -1.04 -8.41 -2.95
C ILE A 76 -0.93 -7.71 -4.32
N ILE A 77 -0.73 -6.39 -4.32
CA ILE A 77 -0.66 -5.59 -5.55
C ILE A 77 0.57 -6.00 -6.37
N ALA A 78 1.75 -6.04 -5.75
CA ALA A 78 3.00 -6.41 -6.42
C ALA A 78 2.89 -7.82 -7.04
N GLY A 79 2.33 -8.78 -6.31
CA GLY A 79 2.12 -10.13 -6.82
C GLY A 79 1.16 -10.22 -8.00
N ARG A 80 0.12 -9.38 -8.03
CA ARG A 80 -0.83 -9.31 -9.15
C ARG A 80 -0.18 -8.68 -10.38
N VAL A 81 0.45 -7.52 -10.20
CA VAL A 81 1.12 -6.78 -11.28
C VAL A 81 2.21 -7.64 -11.90
N LEU A 82 3.03 -8.31 -11.07
CA LEU A 82 4.10 -9.15 -11.58
C LEU A 82 3.58 -10.37 -12.36
N ARG A 83 2.51 -11.04 -11.90
CA ARG A 83 1.89 -12.13 -12.69
C ARG A 83 1.40 -11.65 -14.04
N GLU A 84 0.81 -10.46 -14.10
CA GLU A 84 0.34 -9.88 -15.35
C GLU A 84 1.50 -9.55 -16.28
N ALA A 85 2.56 -8.92 -15.75
CA ALA A 85 3.78 -8.63 -16.52
C ALA A 85 4.41 -9.91 -17.09
N ILE A 86 4.48 -10.98 -16.30
CA ILE A 86 5.05 -12.25 -16.77
C ILE A 86 4.21 -12.83 -17.92
N ARG A 87 2.87 -12.81 -17.81
CA ARG A 87 1.99 -13.28 -18.89
C ARG A 87 2.06 -12.42 -20.14
N ALA A 88 2.07 -11.10 -19.98
CA ALA A 88 2.02 -10.15 -21.09
C ALA A 88 3.34 -10.08 -21.87
N ARG A 89 4.48 -10.30 -21.19
CA ARG A 89 5.83 -10.12 -21.76
C ARG A 89 6.62 -11.43 -21.89
N ASN A 90 5.96 -12.59 -21.71
CA ASN A 90 6.57 -13.92 -21.75
C ASN A 90 7.87 -14.00 -20.92
N LEU A 91 7.86 -13.45 -19.70
CA LEU A 91 9.01 -13.52 -18.81
C LEU A 91 9.27 -14.97 -18.37
N SER A 92 10.48 -15.24 -17.89
CA SER A 92 10.91 -16.59 -17.49
C SER A 92 9.98 -17.28 -16.48
N ASP A 93 9.72 -18.58 -16.69
CA ASP A 93 8.93 -19.41 -15.76
C ASP A 93 9.59 -19.55 -14.37
N GLU A 94 10.90 -19.34 -14.29
CA GLU A 94 11.64 -19.26 -13.03
C GLU A 94 11.11 -18.13 -12.13
N LEU A 95 10.80 -16.96 -12.70
CA LEU A 95 10.19 -15.86 -11.94
C LEU A 95 8.80 -16.22 -11.40
N LEU A 96 7.99 -16.97 -12.16
CA LEU A 96 6.70 -17.47 -11.65
C LEU A 96 6.90 -18.44 -10.51
N THR A 97 7.91 -19.31 -10.60
CA THR A 97 8.24 -20.27 -9.55
C THR A 97 8.68 -19.55 -8.27
N ASP A 98 9.58 -18.58 -8.38
CA ASP A 98 10.03 -17.75 -7.26
C ASP A 98 8.86 -16.99 -6.62
N LEU A 99 8.01 -16.38 -7.44
CA LEU A 99 6.83 -15.65 -6.98
C LEU A 99 5.86 -16.58 -6.23
N ASN A 100 5.61 -17.77 -6.78
CA ASN A 100 4.74 -18.76 -6.16
C ASN A 100 5.34 -19.28 -4.85
N GLN A 101 6.65 -19.51 -4.77
CA GLN A 101 7.32 -19.91 -3.53
C GLN A 101 7.25 -18.81 -2.46
N PHE A 102 7.44 -17.54 -2.84
CA PHE A 102 7.27 -16.40 -1.94
C PHE A 102 5.85 -16.36 -1.35
N PHE A 103 4.83 -16.46 -2.23
CA PHE A 103 3.43 -16.49 -1.79
C PHE A 103 2.98 -17.80 -1.18
N ALA A 104 3.72 -18.90 -1.29
CA ALA A 104 3.41 -20.14 -0.58
C ALA A 104 3.84 -20.05 0.88
N LYS A 105 4.99 -19.43 1.16
CA LYS A 105 5.50 -19.27 2.53
C LYS A 105 4.62 -18.35 3.38
N LYS A 106 4.00 -17.32 2.77
CA LYS A 106 3.05 -16.35 3.39
C LYS A 106 3.45 -15.75 4.74
N ALA A 107 4.70 -15.86 5.20
CA ALA A 107 5.06 -15.65 6.61
C ALA A 107 4.69 -14.27 7.18
N ALA A 108 4.70 -13.23 6.34
CA ALA A 108 4.29 -11.88 6.73
C ALA A 108 2.80 -11.78 7.12
N TYR A 109 1.90 -12.46 6.40
CA TYR A 109 0.46 -12.33 6.62
C TYR A 109 -0.03 -12.84 8.00
N PRO A 110 0.29 -14.08 8.44
CA PRO A 110 -0.12 -14.54 9.75
C PRO A 110 0.59 -13.77 10.86
N ALA A 111 1.84 -13.33 10.66
CA ALA A 111 2.55 -12.50 11.64
C ALA A 111 1.84 -11.15 11.85
N ALA A 112 1.50 -10.46 10.75
CA ALA A 112 0.72 -9.22 10.75
C ALA A 112 -0.64 -9.40 11.44
N LEU A 113 -1.37 -10.47 11.09
CA LEU A 113 -2.69 -10.74 11.65
C LEU A 113 -2.62 -10.99 13.16
N VAL A 114 -1.66 -11.80 13.62
CA VAL A 114 -1.44 -12.05 15.05
C VAL A 114 -1.08 -10.76 15.78
N ALA A 115 -0.20 -9.93 15.22
CA ALA A 115 0.16 -8.64 15.82
C ALA A 115 -1.04 -7.69 15.96
N VAL A 116 -1.85 -7.55 14.91
CA VAL A 116 -3.06 -6.72 14.95
C VAL A 116 -4.08 -7.26 15.96
N LEU A 117 -4.32 -8.58 15.98
CA LEU A 117 -5.25 -9.20 16.93
C LEU A 117 -4.81 -8.98 18.38
N ILE A 118 -3.54 -9.23 18.71
CA ILE A 118 -3.02 -9.03 20.06
C ILE A 118 -3.07 -7.56 20.46
N THR A 119 -2.76 -6.63 19.54
CA THR A 119 -2.87 -5.19 19.79
C THR A 119 -4.31 -4.78 20.08
N ALA A 120 -5.28 -5.30 19.31
CA ALA A 120 -6.70 -5.05 19.55
C ALA A 120 -7.16 -5.65 20.88
N THR A 121 -6.72 -6.86 21.23
CA THR A 121 -6.98 -7.49 22.53
C THR A 121 -6.47 -6.64 23.68
N ALA A 122 -5.23 -6.14 23.61
CA ALA A 122 -4.68 -5.24 24.61
C ALA A 122 -5.50 -3.94 24.74
N ALA A 123 -5.92 -3.35 23.61
CA ALA A 123 -6.76 -2.16 23.63
C ALA A 123 -8.12 -2.40 24.30
N VAL A 124 -8.78 -3.54 24.03
CA VAL A 124 -10.05 -3.92 24.68
C VAL A 124 -9.86 -4.17 26.17
N LEU A 125 -8.80 -4.89 26.57
CA LEU A 125 -8.48 -5.14 27.97
C LEU A 125 -8.16 -3.87 28.75
N GLY A 126 -7.72 -2.80 28.08
CA GLY A 126 -7.58 -1.47 28.67
C GLY A 126 -8.88 -0.91 29.27
N PHE A 127 -10.04 -1.35 28.78
CA PHE A 127 -11.35 -1.02 29.36
C PHE A 127 -11.83 -2.06 30.38
N GLY A 128 -11.13 -3.19 30.52
CA GLY A 128 -11.55 -4.35 31.27
C GLY A 128 -11.72 -4.12 32.78
N ASN A 129 -10.88 -3.28 33.38
CA ASN A 129 -11.02 -2.95 34.81
C ASN A 129 -12.36 -2.23 35.09
N ARG A 130 -12.70 -1.22 34.27
CA ARG A 130 -13.95 -0.47 34.44
C ARG A 130 -15.20 -1.26 34.04
N ALA A 131 -15.11 -2.07 33.00
CA ALA A 131 -16.25 -2.80 32.45
C ALA A 131 -16.54 -4.12 33.18
N PHE A 132 -15.50 -4.82 33.63
CA PHE A 132 -15.60 -6.20 34.12
C PHE A 132 -14.87 -6.45 35.45
N GLY A 133 -14.27 -5.42 36.07
CA GLY A 133 -13.53 -5.57 37.33
C GLY A 133 -12.22 -6.36 37.19
N LEU A 134 -11.65 -6.42 35.98
CA LEU A 134 -10.38 -7.10 35.75
C LEU A 134 -9.22 -6.36 36.45
N PRO A 135 -8.26 -7.10 37.05
CA PRO A 135 -7.07 -6.49 37.63
C PRO A 135 -6.26 -5.70 36.57
N PRO A 136 -5.70 -4.52 36.91
CA PRO A 136 -4.90 -3.72 35.97
C PRO A 136 -3.71 -4.46 35.35
N GLU A 137 -3.17 -5.46 36.05
CA GLU A 137 -2.07 -6.29 35.63
C GLU A 137 -2.39 -7.07 34.34
N VAL A 138 -3.67 -7.41 34.12
CA VAL A 138 -4.12 -8.12 32.91
C VAL A 138 -3.90 -7.26 31.67
N HIS A 139 -4.27 -5.98 31.72
CA HIS A 139 -4.01 -5.02 30.65
C HIS A 139 -2.51 -4.78 30.45
N MET A 140 -1.76 -4.64 31.54
CA MET A 140 -0.31 -4.45 31.49
C MET A 140 0.39 -5.61 30.78
N ILE A 141 0.09 -6.85 31.16
CA ILE A 141 0.67 -8.06 30.53
C ILE A 141 0.26 -8.11 29.05
N ALA A 142 -1.00 -7.87 28.72
CA ALA A 142 -1.46 -7.85 27.33
C ALA A 142 -0.74 -6.79 26.49
N GLY A 143 -0.51 -5.59 27.05
CA GLY A 143 0.26 -4.52 26.40
C GLY A 143 1.72 -4.91 26.14
N LEU A 144 2.40 -5.54 27.10
CA LEU A 144 3.76 -6.04 26.93
C LEU A 144 3.85 -7.14 25.87
N VAL A 145 2.89 -8.07 25.85
CA VAL A 145 2.79 -9.11 24.82
C VAL A 145 2.54 -8.47 23.46
N ALA A 146 1.68 -7.45 23.36
CA ALA A 146 1.45 -6.72 22.12
C ALA A 146 2.73 -6.07 21.60
N LEU A 147 3.49 -5.37 22.46
CA LEU A 147 4.78 -4.80 22.08
C LEU A 147 5.72 -5.87 21.51
N ALA A 148 5.92 -6.98 22.24
CA ALA A 148 6.83 -8.04 21.83
C ALA A 148 6.42 -8.68 20.49
N VAL A 149 5.13 -8.98 20.31
CA VAL A 149 4.58 -9.58 19.09
C VAL A 149 4.71 -8.63 17.90
N ASN A 150 4.48 -7.33 18.07
CA ASN A 150 4.65 -6.35 16.99
C ASN A 150 6.11 -6.28 16.54
N LEU A 151 7.08 -6.21 17.47
CA LEU A 151 8.51 -6.20 17.12
C LEU A 151 8.94 -7.45 16.36
N TRP A 152 8.44 -8.62 16.78
CA TRP A 152 8.64 -9.87 16.05
C TRP A 152 8.01 -9.82 14.65
N ALA A 153 6.76 -9.37 14.54
CA ALA A 153 6.06 -9.28 13.26
C ALA A 153 6.76 -8.34 12.28
N PHE A 154 7.19 -7.15 12.72
CA PHE A 154 7.97 -6.22 11.90
C PHE A 154 9.25 -6.84 11.35
N SER A 155 9.92 -7.68 12.16
CA SER A 155 11.13 -8.39 11.73
C SER A 155 10.83 -9.48 10.67
N VAL A 156 9.68 -10.14 10.76
CA VAL A 156 9.21 -11.11 9.75
C VAL A 156 8.83 -10.38 8.46
N GLU A 157 8.07 -9.29 8.57
CA GLU A 157 7.62 -8.46 7.44
C GLU A 157 8.78 -7.81 6.70
N GLY A 158 9.76 -7.25 7.42
CA GLY A 158 10.96 -6.66 6.81
C GLY A 158 11.74 -7.67 5.97
N ARG A 159 11.92 -8.90 6.48
CA ARG A 159 12.55 -9.99 5.72
C ARG A 159 11.72 -10.38 4.50
N ALA A 160 10.40 -10.45 4.62
CA ALA A 160 9.51 -10.75 3.51
C ALA A 160 9.55 -9.66 2.43
N LEU A 161 9.57 -8.38 2.81
CA LEU A 161 9.66 -7.26 1.88
C LEU A 161 10.97 -7.27 1.10
N LEU A 162 12.11 -7.51 1.77
CA LEU A 162 13.41 -7.62 1.11
C LEU A 162 13.45 -8.79 0.13
N ALA A 163 12.88 -9.95 0.51
CA ALA A 163 12.78 -11.10 -0.38
C ALA A 163 11.89 -10.79 -1.60
N ASN A 164 10.73 -10.16 -1.39
CA ASN A 164 9.82 -9.75 -2.48
C ASN A 164 10.50 -8.75 -3.43
N GLN A 165 11.24 -7.81 -2.86
CA GLN A 165 11.99 -6.82 -3.62
C GLN A 165 13.03 -7.48 -4.53
N GLY A 166 13.73 -8.53 -4.06
CA GLY A 166 14.64 -9.28 -4.91
C GLY A 166 13.96 -9.88 -6.16
N VAL A 167 12.72 -10.36 -6.03
CA VAL A 167 11.94 -10.89 -7.18
C VAL A 167 11.56 -9.76 -8.13
N LEU A 168 11.10 -8.62 -7.60
CA LEU A 168 10.74 -7.45 -8.40
C LEU A 168 11.94 -6.87 -9.16
N ASP A 169 13.10 -6.75 -8.50
CA ASP A 169 14.32 -6.22 -9.11
C ASP A 169 14.77 -7.13 -10.28
N ARG A 170 14.66 -8.47 -10.14
CA ARG A 170 14.93 -9.42 -11.24
C ARG A 170 13.94 -9.30 -12.40
N ALA A 171 12.66 -9.15 -12.09
CA ALA A 171 11.63 -8.99 -13.12
C ALA A 171 11.83 -7.68 -13.90
N ALA A 172 12.13 -6.58 -13.21
CA ALA A 172 12.44 -5.30 -13.83
C ALA A 172 13.67 -5.42 -14.75
N ALA A 173 14.74 -6.09 -14.31
CA ALA A 173 15.92 -6.30 -15.13
C ALA A 173 15.65 -7.14 -16.40
N GLN A 174 14.77 -8.15 -16.32
CA GLN A 174 14.35 -8.92 -17.51
C GLN A 174 13.52 -8.06 -18.47
N LEU A 175 12.61 -7.23 -17.95
CA LEU A 175 11.83 -6.30 -18.77
C LEU A 175 12.73 -5.27 -19.47
N ASP A 176 13.67 -4.64 -18.74
CA ASP A 176 14.63 -3.69 -19.31
C ASP A 176 15.55 -4.34 -20.36
N ALA A 177 15.82 -5.65 -20.26
CA ALA A 177 16.57 -6.39 -21.29
C ALA A 177 15.73 -6.64 -22.55
N LEU A 178 14.45 -7.00 -22.39
CA LEU A 178 13.52 -7.17 -23.51
C LEU A 178 13.26 -5.85 -24.24
N ASP A 179 13.06 -4.75 -23.49
CA ASP A 179 12.85 -3.42 -24.06
C ASP A 179 14.05 -2.99 -24.90
N ARG A 180 15.28 -3.19 -24.41
CA ARG A 180 16.50 -2.91 -25.17
C ARG A 180 16.63 -3.78 -26.43
N ALA A 181 16.34 -5.07 -26.33
CA ALA A 181 16.41 -5.97 -27.48
C ALA A 181 15.40 -5.60 -28.58
N ALA A 182 14.19 -5.18 -28.20
CA ALA A 182 13.17 -4.70 -29.14
C ALA A 182 13.62 -3.38 -29.81
N GLN A 183 14.18 -2.45 -29.03
CA GLN A 183 14.74 -1.20 -29.55
C GLN A 183 15.88 -1.45 -30.55
N ASP A 184 16.80 -2.36 -30.23
CA ASP A 184 17.92 -2.74 -31.12
C ASP A 184 17.43 -3.42 -32.41
N ALA A 185 16.31 -4.15 -32.35
CA ALA A 185 15.65 -4.74 -33.51
C ALA A 185 14.91 -3.71 -34.39
N GLY A 186 14.81 -2.46 -33.94
CA GLY A 186 14.04 -1.41 -34.62
C GLY A 186 12.53 -1.65 -34.56
N GLU A 187 12.06 -2.49 -33.63
CA GLU A 187 10.65 -2.63 -33.35
C GLU A 187 10.17 -1.30 -32.75
N ALA A 188 9.20 -0.67 -33.41
CA ALA A 188 8.57 0.52 -32.84
C ALA A 188 8.03 0.13 -31.47
N GLU A 189 8.38 0.90 -30.45
CA GLU A 189 7.81 0.76 -29.12
C GLU A 189 6.30 1.01 -29.29
N ASP A 190 5.52 -0.06 -29.37
CA ASP A 190 4.08 -0.01 -29.14
C ASP A 190 3.93 0.39 -27.68
N LEU A 191 4.06 1.69 -27.43
CA LEU A 191 3.70 2.32 -26.18
C LEU A 191 2.21 2.00 -26.03
N VAL A 192 1.92 0.93 -25.29
CA VAL A 192 0.57 0.58 -24.90
C VAL A 192 0.05 1.79 -24.16
N GLU A 193 -0.71 2.63 -24.87
CA GLU A 193 -1.35 3.78 -24.26
C GLU A 193 -2.13 3.25 -23.06
N PRO A 194 -1.93 3.81 -21.86
CA PRO A 194 -2.59 3.31 -20.67
C PRO A 194 -4.10 3.32 -20.92
N GLU A 195 -4.73 2.13 -20.95
CA GLU A 195 -6.13 2.03 -21.30
C GLU A 195 -6.99 2.95 -20.40
N PRO A 196 -7.83 3.83 -20.97
CA PRO A 196 -8.66 4.78 -20.21
C PRO A 196 -9.66 4.10 -19.26
N VAL A 197 -9.85 2.79 -19.40
CA VAL A 197 -10.67 1.94 -18.53
C VAL A 197 -10.16 1.96 -17.09
N ASN A 198 -8.86 2.10 -16.87
CA ASN A 198 -8.28 2.09 -15.52
C ASN A 198 -8.61 3.39 -14.75
N THR A 199 -8.62 4.54 -15.43
CA THR A 199 -8.96 5.85 -14.84
C THR A 199 -10.40 5.90 -14.33
N LYS A 200 -11.35 5.28 -15.05
CA LYS A 200 -12.75 5.20 -14.62
C LYS A 200 -12.92 4.36 -13.35
N ARG A 201 -12.20 3.24 -13.23
CA ARG A 201 -12.21 2.41 -12.01
C ARG A 201 -11.66 3.17 -10.81
N ILE A 202 -10.56 3.92 -10.98
CA ILE A 202 -9.97 4.75 -9.93
C ILE A 202 -10.96 5.84 -9.49
N GLY A 203 -11.59 6.54 -10.44
CA GLY A 203 -12.61 7.57 -10.14
C GLY A 203 -13.79 7.02 -9.34
N TRP A 204 -14.30 5.83 -9.68
CA TRP A 204 -15.35 5.17 -8.91
C TRP A 204 -14.90 4.74 -7.51
N THR A 205 -13.68 4.21 -7.39
CA THR A 205 -13.13 3.77 -6.10
C THR A 205 -12.96 4.95 -5.14
N LEU A 206 -12.51 6.11 -5.62
CA LEU A 206 -12.41 7.33 -4.81
C LEU A 206 -13.79 7.86 -4.43
N THR A 207 -14.72 7.94 -5.39
CA THR A 207 -16.09 8.42 -5.15
C THR A 207 -16.81 7.60 -4.09
N ILE A 208 -16.71 6.27 -4.13
CA ILE A 208 -17.38 5.37 -3.17
C ILE A 208 -16.57 5.25 -1.88
N GLY A 209 -15.25 5.09 -2.00
CA GLY A 209 -14.35 4.86 -0.87
C GLY A 209 -14.31 6.03 0.12
N ALA A 210 -14.48 7.26 -0.37
CA ALA A 210 -14.56 8.45 0.47
C ALA A 210 -15.70 8.39 1.50
N TRP A 211 -16.77 7.62 1.26
CA TRP A 211 -17.91 7.53 2.19
C TRP A 211 -17.78 6.43 3.24
N LEU A 212 -16.86 5.47 3.07
CA LEU A 212 -16.74 4.33 4.00
C LEU A 212 -16.43 4.76 5.45
N PRO A 213 -15.55 5.74 5.72
CA PRO A 213 -15.32 6.17 7.09
C PRO A 213 -16.52 6.92 7.70
N TYR A 214 -17.28 7.67 6.89
CA TYR A 214 -18.52 8.29 7.33
C TYR A 214 -19.57 7.23 7.68
N LEU A 215 -19.72 6.22 6.82
CA LEU A 215 -20.61 5.08 7.08
C LEU A 215 -20.22 4.36 8.37
N TYR A 216 -18.92 4.13 8.60
CA TYR A 216 -18.43 3.55 9.85
C TYR A 216 -18.77 4.43 11.06
N GLN A 217 -18.57 5.75 10.98
CA GLN A 217 -18.94 6.66 12.06
C GLN A 217 -20.43 6.62 12.39
N VAL A 218 -21.29 6.60 11.37
CA VAL A 218 -22.75 6.55 11.53
C VAL A 218 -23.23 5.22 12.08
N LEU A 219 -22.64 4.10 11.66
CA LEU A 219 -23.09 2.77 12.08
C LEU A 219 -22.50 2.33 13.42
N ILE A 220 -21.26 2.70 13.72
CA ILE A 220 -20.50 2.13 14.85
C ILE A 220 -20.27 3.14 15.97
N LEU A 221 -19.93 4.39 15.65
CA LEU A 221 -19.58 5.40 16.65
C LEU A 221 -20.76 6.28 17.07
N TRP A 222 -21.89 6.14 16.40
CA TRP A 222 -23.03 7.03 16.56
C TRP A 222 -23.69 6.88 17.93
N LYS A 223 -23.93 8.03 18.57
CA LYS A 223 -24.64 8.17 19.85
C LYS A 223 -25.87 9.09 19.74
N GLY A 224 -26.41 9.28 18.54
CA GLY A 224 -27.57 10.16 18.32
C GLY A 224 -27.25 11.62 17.98
N ASP A 225 -25.98 12.04 17.94
CA ASP A 225 -25.58 13.43 17.73
C ASP A 225 -24.71 13.59 16.46
N PHE A 226 -25.28 14.21 15.43
CA PHE A 226 -24.61 14.51 14.17
C PHE A 226 -23.87 15.86 14.17
N SER A 227 -24.04 16.69 15.19
CA SER A 227 -23.44 18.04 15.23
C SER A 227 -21.91 18.04 15.27
N ARG A 228 -21.31 16.90 15.63
CA ARG A 228 -19.86 16.73 15.77
C ARG A 228 -19.20 16.04 14.56
N VAL A 229 -19.98 15.61 13.58
CA VAL A 229 -19.46 14.91 12.40
C VAL A 229 -19.45 15.87 11.21
N SER A 230 -18.25 16.28 10.78
CA SER A 230 -18.11 17.09 9.58
C SER A 230 -18.29 16.23 8.33
N ILE A 231 -19.19 16.64 7.43
CA ILE A 231 -19.44 15.98 6.14
C ILE A 231 -18.40 16.40 5.08
N HIS A 232 -17.74 17.55 5.30
CA HIS A 232 -16.88 18.21 4.32
C HIS A 232 -15.77 17.33 3.72
N PRO A 233 -14.99 16.55 4.51
CA PRO A 233 -13.90 15.74 3.95
C PRO A 233 -14.38 14.68 2.95
N TRP A 234 -15.60 14.16 3.14
CA TRP A 234 -16.19 13.11 2.32
C TRP A 234 -16.75 13.66 1.01
N LEU A 235 -17.36 14.84 1.08
CA LEU A 235 -17.80 15.60 -0.10
C LEU A 235 -16.62 15.96 -1.00
N GLU A 236 -15.52 16.46 -0.43
CA GLU A 236 -14.32 16.82 -1.16
C GLU A 236 -13.71 15.61 -1.89
N GLY A 237 -13.56 14.48 -1.21
CA GLY A 237 -13.09 13.23 -1.83
C GLY A 237 -14.00 12.73 -2.95
N SER A 238 -15.31 12.90 -2.79
CA SER A 238 -16.30 12.51 -3.81
C SER A 238 -16.28 13.41 -5.03
N LEU A 239 -16.15 14.72 -4.83
CA LEU A 239 -16.04 15.70 -5.92
C LEU A 239 -14.78 15.47 -6.74
N LEU A 240 -13.65 15.14 -6.10
CA LEU A 240 -12.43 14.75 -6.78
C LEU A 240 -12.63 13.48 -7.62
N GLY A 241 -13.30 12.46 -7.06
CA GLY A 241 -13.64 11.24 -7.78
C GLY A 241 -14.54 11.48 -9.01
N ILE A 242 -15.57 12.31 -8.87
CA ILE A 242 -16.47 12.71 -9.97
C ILE A 242 -15.70 13.47 -11.06
N TRP A 243 -14.80 14.38 -10.67
CA TRP A 243 -13.99 15.13 -11.63
C TRP A 243 -13.07 14.21 -12.45
N LEU A 244 -12.44 13.21 -11.82
CA LEU A 244 -11.65 12.19 -12.52
C LEU A 244 -12.50 11.36 -13.50
N LEU A 245 -13.71 10.97 -13.11
CA LEU A 245 -14.66 10.27 -13.99
C LEU A 245 -15.03 11.12 -15.22
N TRP A 246 -15.22 12.42 -15.03
CA TRP A 246 -15.51 13.35 -16.11
C TRP A 246 -14.34 13.49 -17.08
N LEU A 247 -13.12 13.67 -16.57
CA LEU A 247 -11.90 13.73 -17.39
C LEU A 247 -11.71 12.46 -18.22
N ALA A 248 -11.80 11.28 -17.59
CA ALA A 248 -11.67 9.99 -18.27
C ALA A 248 -12.75 9.79 -19.36
N SER A 249 -13.95 10.32 -19.13
CA SER A 249 -15.04 10.25 -20.10
C SER A 249 -14.80 11.17 -21.31
N ARG A 250 -14.22 12.36 -21.09
CA ARG A 250 -13.84 13.28 -22.18
C ARG A 250 -12.73 12.73 -23.06
N GLU A 251 -11.71 12.12 -22.46
CA GLU A 251 -10.64 11.46 -23.22
C GLU A 251 -11.19 10.31 -24.07
N SER A 252 -12.07 9.48 -23.49
CA SER A 252 -12.75 8.42 -24.23
C SER A 252 -13.55 8.94 -25.44
N GLN A 253 -14.19 10.11 -25.30
CA GLN A 253 -14.94 10.73 -26.40
C GLN A 253 -14.01 11.26 -27.49
N ARG A 254 -12.89 11.89 -27.12
CA ARG A 254 -11.91 12.41 -28.08
C ARG A 254 -11.28 11.31 -28.92
N ALA A 255 -10.91 10.19 -28.30
CA ALA A 255 -10.38 9.02 -29.01
C ALA A 255 -11.37 8.52 -30.08
N ARG A 256 -12.66 8.39 -29.73
CA ARG A 256 -13.71 7.95 -30.67
C ARG A 256 -13.98 8.89 -31.83
N THR A 257 -13.68 10.19 -31.68
CA THR A 257 -13.88 11.18 -32.76
C THR A 257 -12.67 11.31 -33.68
N ALA A 258 -11.53 10.71 -33.30
CA ALA A 258 -10.30 10.74 -34.10
C ALA A 258 -10.17 9.55 -35.06
N GLU A 259 -10.99 8.51 -34.86
CA GLU A 259 -11.20 7.36 -35.75
C GLU A 259 -12.22 7.69 -36.85
#